data_AF-C0B834-F1
#
_entry.id   AF-C0B834-F1
#
_cell.length_a   1.000
_cell.length_b   1.000
_cell.length_c   1.000
_cell.angle_alpha   90.00
_cell.angle_beta   90.00
_cell.angle_gamma   90.00
#
_symmetry.space_group_name_H-M   'P 1'
#
loop_
_entity.id
_entity.type
_entity.pdbx_description
1 polymer ?
#
loop_
_entity_poly.entity_id
_entity_poly.type
_entity_poly.pdbx_seq_one_letter_code
_entity_poly.pdbx_strand_id
1 'polypeptide(L)'
;MSKITIVLLVILAVLLIALVVLYFLGKKAQKKQAEQEEMIAAAAQQVNILVIDKGKMKLKDAGFPSVVLENTPKYLRRSKVPVVKAKVGPKIMTLMCDASIYDLIPVKKK
;
A
#
# COMPACT_ATOMS: atom_id res chain seq x y z
N MET A 1 -9.03 50.86 12.16
CA MET A 1 -8.91 49.57 11.44
C MET A 1 -8.59 49.86 9.97
N SER A 2 -7.37 49.61 9.53
CA SER A 2 -6.99 49.78 8.12
C SER A 2 -7.54 48.61 7.30
N LYS A 3 -7.96 48.87 6.05
CA LYS A 3 -8.43 47.84 5.11
C LYS A 3 -7.41 46.69 4.97
N ILE A 4 -6.12 47.01 5.07
CA ILE A 4 -5.01 46.06 4.99
C ILE A 4 -5.04 45.07 6.17
N THR A 5 -5.31 45.54 7.39
CA THR A 5 -5.37 44.70 8.59
C THR A 5 -6.57 43.74 8.56
N ILE A 6 -7.71 44.18 8.01
CA ILE A 6 -8.91 43.36 7.85
C ILE A 6 -8.65 42.24 6.82
N VAL A 7 -8.07 42.56 5.67
CA VAL A 7 -7.73 41.57 4.64
C VAL A 7 -6.75 40.52 5.16
N LEU A 8 -5.73 40.94 5.92
CA LEU A 8 -4.73 40.04 6.48
C LEU A 8 -5.32 39.09 7.54
N LEU A 9 -6.24 39.57 8.38
CA LEU A 9 -6.97 38.73 9.34
C LEU A 9 -7.90 37.72 8.65
N VAL A 10 -8.55 38.09 7.56
CA VAL A 10 -9.42 37.17 6.80
C VAL A 10 -8.61 36.04 6.16
N ILE A 11 -7.45 36.35 5.57
CA ILE A 11 -6.55 35.33 5.00
C ILE A 11 -6.07 34.35 6.08
N LEU A 12 -5.72 34.87 7.26
CA LEU A 12 -5.26 34.06 8.39
C LEU A 12 -6.39 33.14 8.89
N ALA A 13 -7.62 33.64 8.98
CA ALA A 13 -8.79 32.84 9.35
C ALA A 13 -9.08 31.72 8.34
N VAL A 14 -9.00 31.98 7.03
CA VAL A 14 -9.19 30.96 5.98
C VAL A 14 -8.12 29.88 6.03
N LEU A 15 -6.85 30.24 6.27
CA LEU A 15 -5.76 29.27 6.42
C LEU A 15 -5.95 28.36 7.65
N LEU A 16 -6.40 28.92 8.78
CA LEU A 16 -6.70 28.12 9.97
C LEU A 16 -7.83 27.12 9.71
N ILE A 17 -8.89 27.51 9.01
CA ILE A 17 -10.00 26.61 8.66
C ILE A 17 -9.52 25.49 7.75
N ALA A 18 -8.67 25.79 6.75
CA ALA A 18 -8.11 24.79 5.84
C ALA A 18 -7.24 23.74 6.59
N LEU A 19 -6.43 24.18 7.55
CA LEU A 19 -5.61 23.29 8.39
C LEU A 19 -6.47 22.37 9.26
N VAL A 20 -7.56 22.87 9.84
CA VAL A 20 -8.48 22.06 10.65
C VAL A 20 -9.14 20.97 9.80
N VAL A 21 -9.61 21.30 8.60
CA VAL A 21 -10.21 20.31 7.68
C VAL A 21 -9.20 19.24 7.26
N LEU A 22 -7.98 19.64 6.92
CA LEU A 22 -6.89 18.71 6.59
C LEU A 22 -6.51 17.79 7.76
N TYR A 23 -6.49 18.32 8.99
CA TYR A 23 -6.21 17.52 10.19
C TYR A 23 -7.25 16.41 10.41
N PHE A 24 -8.55 16.72 10.24
CA PHE A 24 -9.61 15.72 10.36
C PHE A 24 -9.54 14.64 9.27
N LEU A 25 -9.25 15.02 8.03
CA LEU A 25 -9.04 14.07 6.93
C LEU A 25 -7.83 13.17 7.19
N GLY A 26 -6.71 13.74 7.68
CA GLY A 26 -5.51 12.99 8.04
C GLY A 26 -5.75 11.99 9.16
N LYS A 27 -6.43 12.40 10.24
CA LYS A 27 -6.75 11.52 11.38
C LYS A 27 -7.64 10.35 10.98
N LYS A 28 -8.59 10.56 10.07
CA LYS A 28 -9.45 9.49 9.53
C LYS A 28 -8.65 8.52 8.64
N ALA A 29 -7.73 9.03 7.83
CA ALA A 29 -6.87 8.20 6.98
C ALA A 29 -5.92 7.33 7.80
N GLN A 30 -5.31 7.87 8.86
CA GLN A 30 -4.43 7.13 9.76
C GLN A 30 -5.15 5.98 10.46
N LYS A 31 -6.35 6.21 11.01
CA LYS A 31 -7.15 5.15 11.65
C LYS A 31 -7.44 3.99 10.69
N LYS A 32 -7.82 4.30 9.45
CA LYS A 32 -8.11 3.29 8.44
C LYS A 32 -6.87 2.47 8.05
N GLN A 33 -5.68 3.08 8.04
CA GLN A 33 -4.44 2.34 7.81
C GLN A 33 -4.10 1.42 8.98
N ALA A 34 -4.21 1.91 10.21
CA ALA A 34 -3.96 1.11 11.41
C ALA A 34 -4.88 -0.11 11.50
N GLU A 35 -6.19 0.07 11.25
CA GLU A 35 -7.15 -1.05 11.21
C GLU A 35 -6.79 -2.09 10.13
N GLN A 36 -6.27 -1.65 8.98
CA GLN A 36 -5.81 -2.56 7.92
C GLN A 36 -4.57 -3.34 8.33
N GLU A 37 -3.60 -2.68 8.97
CA GLU A 37 -2.39 -3.33 9.47
C GLU A 37 -2.73 -4.38 10.55
N GLU A 38 -3.64 -4.05 11.48
CA GLU A 38 -4.08 -5.00 12.51
C GLU A 38 -4.76 -6.23 11.90
N MET A 39 -5.62 -6.05 10.89
CA MET A 39 -6.24 -7.17 10.18
C MET A 39 -5.21 -8.02 9.43
N ILE A 40 -4.20 -7.40 8.81
CA ILE A 40 -3.12 -8.12 8.13
C ILE A 40 -2.28 -8.91 9.15
N ALA A 41 -1.98 -8.32 10.31
CA ALA A 41 -1.25 -8.97 11.39
C ALA A 41 -2.04 -10.13 12.00
N ALA A 42 -3.35 -9.98 12.22
CA ALA A 42 -4.20 -11.04 12.74
C ALA A 42 -4.36 -12.21 11.75
N ALA A 43 -4.33 -11.92 10.44
CA ALA A 43 -4.36 -12.93 9.39
C ALA A 43 -2.98 -13.52 9.05
N ALA A 44 -1.90 -13.06 9.71
CA ALA A 44 -0.55 -13.50 9.43
C ALA A 44 -0.37 -14.96 9.89
N GLN A 45 -0.31 -15.88 8.93
CA GLN A 45 0.05 -17.27 9.19
C GLN A 45 1.54 -17.48 8.85
N GLN A 46 2.32 -18.01 9.79
CA GLN A 46 3.69 -18.43 9.53
C GLN A 46 3.67 -19.68 8.64
N VAL A 47 4.08 -19.51 7.38
CA VAL A 47 4.23 -20.60 6.42
C VAL A 47 5.70 -20.68 6.02
N ASN A 48 6.24 -21.90 5.98
CA ASN A 48 7.58 -22.12 5.46
C ASN A 48 7.54 -22.08 3.93
N ILE A 49 8.18 -21.07 3.35
CA ILE A 49 8.15 -20.79 1.91
C ILE A 49 9.57 -20.86 1.35
N LEU A 50 9.75 -21.55 0.23
CA LEU A 50 10.99 -21.49 -0.54
C LEU A 50 10.85 -20.48 -1.68
N VAL A 51 11.56 -19.36 -1.58
CA VAL A 51 11.53 -18.30 -2.61
C VAL A 51 12.40 -18.70 -3.81
N ILE A 52 11.75 -18.86 -4.96
CA ILE A 52 12.40 -19.28 -6.22
C ILE A 52 12.89 -18.05 -6.98
N ASP A 53 12.04 -17.03 -7.11
CA ASP A 53 12.32 -15.83 -7.88
C ASP A 53 11.60 -14.62 -7.24
N LYS A 54 12.23 -13.44 -7.32
CA LYS A 54 11.64 -12.18 -6.86
C LYS A 54 11.82 -11.11 -7.94
N GLY A 55 10.73 -10.49 -8.37
CA GLY A 55 10.74 -9.48 -9.43
C GLY A 55 9.68 -8.41 -9.20
N LYS A 56 10.00 -7.16 -9.56
CA LYS A 56 8.99 -6.08 -9.63
C LYS A 56 8.27 -6.19 -10.98
N MET A 57 7.04 -6.68 -10.97
CA MET A 57 6.25 -6.93 -12.18
C MET A 57 4.93 -6.16 -12.12
N LYS A 58 4.30 -5.92 -13.28
CA LYS A 58 2.97 -5.30 -13.31
C LYS A 58 1.96 -6.30 -12.77
N LEU A 59 0.97 -5.83 -12.02
CA LEU A 59 -0.12 -6.67 -11.50
C LEU A 59 -0.72 -7.58 -12.59
N LYS A 60 -0.95 -7.05 -13.79
CA LYS A 60 -1.45 -7.81 -14.95
C LYS A 60 -0.53 -8.93 -15.47
N ASP A 61 0.77 -8.83 -15.27
CA ASP A 61 1.78 -9.75 -15.81
C ASP A 61 2.35 -10.68 -14.71
N ALA A 62 1.96 -10.45 -13.46
CA ALA A 62 2.47 -11.17 -12.28
C ALA A 62 1.89 -12.57 -12.11
N GLY A 63 0.89 -12.97 -12.91
CA GLY A 63 0.27 -14.30 -12.83
C GLY A 63 -0.55 -14.53 -11.56
N PHE A 64 -1.15 -13.46 -11.02
CA PHE A 64 -2.16 -13.57 -9.97
C PHE A 64 -3.45 -14.22 -10.51
N PRO A 65 -4.26 -14.88 -9.66
CA PRO A 65 -5.55 -15.42 -10.07
C PRO A 65 -6.43 -14.37 -10.77
N SER A 66 -7.18 -14.76 -11.81
CA SER A 66 -8.03 -13.86 -12.60
C SER A 66 -8.99 -13.04 -11.73
N VAL A 67 -9.51 -13.64 -10.67
CA VAL A 67 -10.39 -12.98 -9.67
C VAL A 67 -9.73 -11.74 -9.04
N VAL A 68 -8.42 -11.79 -8.76
CA VAL A 68 -7.68 -10.66 -8.18
C VAL A 68 -7.50 -9.56 -9.22
N LEU A 69 -7.26 -9.93 -10.47
CA LEU A 69 -7.12 -8.96 -11.57
C LEU A 69 -8.44 -8.27 -11.90
N GLU A 70 -9.54 -9.02 -11.92
CA GLU A 70 -10.88 -8.52 -12.22
C GLU A 70 -11.37 -7.54 -11.14
N ASN A 71 -11.16 -7.87 -9.86
CA ASN A 71 -11.52 -7.00 -8.74
C ASN A 71 -10.59 -5.79 -8.56
N THR A 72 -9.37 -5.83 -9.11
CA THR A 72 -8.43 -4.71 -9.04
C THR A 72 -8.83 -3.62 -10.04
N PRO A 73 -8.95 -2.34 -9.64
CA PRO A 73 -9.21 -1.22 -10.55
C PRO A 73 -8.22 -1.14 -11.72
N LYS A 74 -8.70 -0.78 -12.92
CA LYS A 74 -7.91 -0.78 -14.17
C LYS A 74 -6.62 0.04 -14.09
N TYR A 75 -6.60 1.11 -13.29
CA TYR A 75 -5.40 1.93 -13.08
C TYR A 75 -4.32 1.21 -12.25
N LEU A 76 -4.72 0.47 -11.20
CA LEU A 76 -3.79 -0.29 -10.34
C LEU A 76 -3.20 -1.52 -11.05
N ARG A 77 -3.90 -2.09 -12.04
CA ARG A 77 -3.40 -3.25 -12.81
C ARG A 77 -2.07 -2.99 -13.54
N ARG A 78 -1.78 -1.73 -13.87
CA ARG A 78 -0.56 -1.31 -14.58
C ARG A 78 0.58 -0.94 -13.64
N SER A 79 0.32 -0.80 -12.34
CA SER A 79 1.33 -0.46 -11.34
C SER A 79 2.30 -1.62 -11.14
N LYS A 80 3.59 -1.30 -10.97
CA LYS A 80 4.63 -2.27 -10.63
C LYS A 80 4.49 -2.65 -9.16
N VAL A 81 4.29 -3.93 -8.89
CA VAL A 81 4.21 -4.49 -7.54
C VAL A 81 5.40 -5.42 -7.30
N PRO A 82 5.93 -5.49 -6.07
CA PRO A 82 6.89 -6.51 -5.65
C PRO A 82 6.22 -7.89 -5.65
N VAL A 83 6.71 -8.78 -6.52
CA VAL A 83 6.18 -10.13 -6.70
C VAL A 83 7.24 -11.14 -6.31
N VAL A 84 6.84 -12.14 -5.53
CA VAL A 84 7.69 -13.24 -5.10
C VAL A 84 7.06 -14.54 -5.57
N LYS A 85 7.76 -15.28 -6.43
CA LYS A 85 7.39 -16.64 -6.82
C LYS A 85 8.01 -17.61 -5.83
N ALA A 86 7.14 -18.31 -5.13
CA ALA A 86 7.52 -19.04 -3.96
C ALA A 86 6.85 -20.42 -3.95
N LYS A 87 7.60 -21.45 -3.56
CA LYS A 87 7.07 -22.78 -3.35
C LYS A 87 6.60 -22.90 -1.91
N VAL A 88 5.29 -22.99 -1.75
CA VAL A 88 4.64 -23.21 -0.45
C VAL A 88 4.14 -24.66 -0.49
N GLY A 89 4.82 -25.54 0.25
CA GLY A 89 4.58 -26.99 0.16
C GLY A 89 4.95 -27.56 -1.23
N PRO A 90 4.08 -28.35 -1.89
CA PRO A 90 4.39 -28.94 -3.20
C PRO A 90 4.13 -27.99 -4.38
N LYS A 91 3.33 -26.94 -4.22
CA LYS A 91 2.89 -26.06 -5.32
C LYS A 91 3.70 -24.75 -5.36
N ILE A 92 3.98 -24.28 -6.58
CA ILE A 92 4.57 -22.97 -6.83
C ILE A 92 3.42 -21.97 -6.94
N MET A 93 3.47 -20.90 -6.16
CA MET A 93 2.48 -19.83 -6.18
C MET A 93 3.16 -18.47 -6.28
N THR A 94 2.45 -17.53 -6.88
CA THR A 94 2.89 -16.14 -6.98
C THR A 94 2.28 -15.34 -5.84
N LEU A 95 3.11 -14.77 -4.99
CA LEU A 95 2.72 -13.99 -3.83
C LEU A 95 3.10 -12.53 -4.03
N MET A 96 2.28 -11.63 -3.49
CA MET A 96 2.64 -10.22 -3.34
C MET A 96 3.40 -10.07 -2.03
N CYS A 97 4.50 -9.32 -2.07
CA CYS A 97 5.31 -9.01 -0.90
C CYS A 97 5.15 -7.53 -0.51
N ASP A 98 5.41 -7.17 0.74
CA ASP A 98 5.57 -5.77 1.09
C ASP A 98 6.89 -5.21 0.50
N ALA A 99 6.86 -3.95 0.06
CA ALA A 99 8.03 -3.27 -0.49
C ALA A 99 9.17 -3.14 0.53
N SER A 100 8.84 -3.02 1.82
CA SER A 100 9.79 -2.92 2.93
C SER A 100 10.65 -4.20 3.09
N ILE A 101 10.06 -5.36 2.83
CA ILE A 101 10.70 -6.68 3.02
C ILE A 101 11.29 -7.21 1.70
N TYR A 102 10.82 -6.72 0.55
CA TYR A 102 11.19 -7.22 -0.77
C TYR A 102 12.71 -7.31 -1.00
N ASP A 103 13.47 -6.30 -0.59
CA ASP A 103 14.93 -6.29 -0.80
C ASP A 103 15.65 -7.28 0.13
N LEU A 104 15.10 -7.53 1.32
CA LEU A 104 15.66 -8.45 2.33
C LEU A 104 15.41 -9.93 2.01
N ILE A 105 14.42 -10.26 1.17
CA ILE A 105 14.10 -11.65 0.86
C ILE A 105 15.24 -12.30 0.06
N PRO A 106 15.92 -13.32 0.60
CA PRO A 106 16.92 -14.04 -0.19
C PRO A 106 16.21 -14.89 -1.24
N VAL A 107 16.68 -14.81 -2.48
CA VAL A 107 16.31 -15.75 -3.53
C VAL A 107 17.16 -17.01 -3.35
N LYS A 108 16.58 -18.19 -3.58
CA LYS A 108 17.37 -19.41 -3.63
C LYS A 108 18.47 -19.23 -4.68
N LYS A 109 19.72 -19.07 -4.25
CA LYS A 109 20.87 -19.22 -5.15
C LYS A 109 20.76 -20.62 -5.74
N LYS A 110 20.71 -20.70 -7.07
CA LYS A 110 20.83 -21.97 -7.77
C LYS A 110 22.07 -22.72 -7.29
#